data_AF-A0A975LE89-F1
#
_entry.id   AF-A0A975LE89-F1
#
_cell.length_a   1.000
_cell.length_b   1.000
_cell.length_c   1.000
_cell.angle_alpha   90.00
_cell.angle_beta   90.00
_cell.angle_gamma   90.00
#
_symmetry.space_group_name_H-M   'P 1'
#
loop_
_entity.id
_entity.type
_entity.pdbx_description
1 polymer ?
#
loop_
_entity_poly.entity_id
_entity_poly.type
_entity_poly.pdbx_seq_one_letter_code
_entity_poly.pdbx_strand_id
1 'polypeptide(L)'
;MNTELIQKKILFYSAAYMTNVNYLIILILLSVYIEVDKDLYLTLTLWGVPALISILSSYFIIRKNILNNLSREHGILRITIAHVPSLLGLIVAFIYLFVL
;
A
#
# COMPACT_ATOMS: atom_id res chain seq x y z
N MET A 1 10.23 -28.04 -8.29
CA MET A 1 9.48 -26.77 -8.17
C MET A 1 10.42 -25.64 -8.56
N ASN A 2 10.05 -24.74 -9.50
CA ASN A 2 10.99 -23.75 -10.03
C ASN A 2 11.22 -22.61 -9.01
N THR A 3 12.35 -22.64 -8.31
CA THR A 3 12.73 -21.71 -7.24
C THR A 3 12.67 -20.25 -7.67
N GLU A 4 13.03 -19.96 -8.93
CA GLU A 4 13.02 -18.61 -9.50
C GLU A 4 11.60 -18.01 -9.57
N LEU A 5 10.62 -18.83 -9.96
CA LEU A 5 9.22 -18.41 -10.02
C LEU A 5 8.66 -18.08 -8.64
N ILE A 6 9.08 -18.83 -7.61
CA ILE A 6 8.68 -18.57 -6.22
C ILE A 6 9.28 -17.26 -5.72
N GLN A 7 10.57 -17.05 -5.96
CA GLN A 7 11.24 -15.80 -5.59
C GLN A 7 10.58 -14.58 -6.25
N LYS A 8 10.25 -14.68 -7.54
CA LYS A 8 9.55 -13.62 -8.29
C LYS A 8 8.18 -13.32 -7.70
N LYS A 9 7.41 -14.35 -7.32
CA LYS A 9 6.12 -14.17 -6.63
C LYS A 9 6.33 -13.46 -5.29
N ILE A 10 7.15 -14.00 -4.40
CA ILE A 10 7.40 -13.44 -3.07
C ILE A 10 7.76 -11.96 -3.19
N LEU A 11 8.69 -11.61 -4.06
CA LEU A 11 9.12 -10.24 -4.26
C LEU A 11 7.97 -9.31 -4.67
N PHE A 12 7.15 -9.71 -5.64
CA PHE A 12 6.03 -8.91 -6.08
C PHE A 12 4.95 -8.75 -5.02
N TYR A 13 4.62 -9.82 -4.29
CA TYR A 13 3.69 -9.76 -3.17
C TYR A 13 4.24 -8.83 -2.06
N SER A 14 5.51 -8.97 -1.68
CA SER A 14 6.14 -8.08 -0.70
C SER A 14 6.08 -6.61 -1.15
N ALA A 15 6.43 -6.31 -2.41
CA ALA A 15 6.39 -4.96 -2.95
C ALA A 15 4.96 -4.36 -3.02
N ALA A 16 3.95 -5.19 -3.24
CA ALA A 16 2.56 -4.76 -3.35
C ALA A 16 1.87 -4.51 -2.00
N TYR A 17 2.22 -5.27 -0.96
CA TYR A 17 1.44 -5.24 0.29
C TYR A 17 2.19 -4.61 1.46
N MET A 18 3.52 -4.73 1.55
CA MET A 18 4.26 -4.26 2.73
C MET A 18 4.20 -2.75 2.92
N THR A 19 4.17 -1.97 1.83
CA THR A 19 4.04 -0.50 1.90
C THR A 19 2.74 -0.09 2.60
N ASN A 20 1.61 -0.70 2.22
CA ASN A 20 0.31 -0.40 2.82
C ASN A 20 0.23 -0.91 4.28
N VAL A 21 0.84 -2.05 4.58
CA VAL A 21 0.97 -2.53 5.97
C VAL A 21 1.76 -1.54 6.83
N ASN A 22 2.88 -1.03 6.32
CA ASN A 22 3.70 -0.04 7.04
C ASN A 22 2.91 1.26 7.30
N TYR A 23 2.15 1.74 6.31
CA TYR A 23 1.30 2.92 6.47
C TYR A 23 0.22 2.72 7.54
N LEU A 24 -0.42 1.55 7.57
CA LEU A 24 -1.39 1.21 8.62
C LEU A 24 -0.76 1.23 10.01
N ILE A 25 0.42 0.61 10.17
CA ILE A 25 1.13 0.59 11.45
C ILE A 25 1.45 2.01 11.90
N ILE A 26 1.98 2.85 11.00
CA ILE A 26 2.29 4.26 11.29
C ILE A 26 1.04 5.01 11.76
N LEU A 27 -0.09 4.87 11.06
CA LEU A 27 -1.33 5.56 11.43
C LEU A 27 -1.87 5.11 12.79
N ILE A 28 -1.83 3.81 13.09
CA ILE A 28 -2.25 3.30 14.41
C ILE A 28 -1.34 3.86 15.51
N LEU A 29 -0.02 3.79 15.33
CA LEU A 29 0.93 4.30 16.31
C LEU A 29 0.76 5.80 16.56
N LEU A 30 0.59 6.60 15.50
CA LEU A 30 0.36 8.03 15.62
C LEU A 30 -0.97 8.33 16.32
N SER A 31 -2.05 7.63 15.96
CA SER A 31 -3.37 7.87 16.56
C SER A 31 -3.39 7.52 18.05
N VAL A 32 -2.61 6.51 18.48
CA VAL A 32 -2.47 6.16 19.90
C VAL A 32 -1.54 7.13 20.63
N TYR A 33 -0.44 7.54 20.02
CA TYR A 33 0.58 8.38 20.66
C TYR A 33 0.13 9.83 20.84
N ILE A 34 -0.61 10.39 19.88
CA ILE A 34 -0.92 11.82 19.87
C ILE A 34 -2.11 12.16 20.80
N GLU A 35 -2.76 11.19 21.46
CA GLU A 35 -3.99 11.41 22.27
C GLU A 35 -4.98 12.34 21.55
N VAL A 36 -5.15 12.14 20.24
CA VAL A 36 -5.84 13.12 19.41
C VAL A 36 -7.33 13.03 19.69
N ASP A 37 -7.98 14.16 19.96
CA ASP A 37 -9.44 14.33 19.88
C ASP A 37 -10.01 14.07 18.47
N LYS A 38 -9.22 13.47 17.58
CA LYS A 38 -9.57 13.14 16.20
C LYS A 38 -10.11 11.73 16.12
N ASP A 39 -11.08 11.58 15.24
CA ASP A 39 -11.74 10.30 15.03
C ASP A 39 -10.77 9.32 14.33
N LEU A 40 -10.41 8.27 15.06
CA LEU A 40 -9.59 7.17 14.55
C LEU A 40 -10.23 6.51 13.32
N TYR A 41 -11.55 6.32 13.33
CA TYR A 41 -12.26 5.73 12.19
C TYR A 41 -12.17 6.61 10.96
N LEU A 42 -12.30 7.94 11.12
CA LEU A 42 -12.15 8.87 10.02
C LEU A 42 -10.72 8.85 9.47
N THR A 43 -9.71 8.90 10.34
CA THR A 43 -8.29 8.81 9.97
C THR A 43 -7.99 7.54 9.16
N LEU A 44 -8.45 6.39 9.66
CA LEU A 44 -8.29 5.11 8.99
C LEU A 44 -9.06 5.04 7.67
N THR A 45 -10.20 5.70 7.56
CA THR A 45 -11.01 5.74 6.32
C THR A 45 -10.35 6.60 5.24
N LEU A 46 -9.81 7.77 5.62
CA LEU A 46 -9.12 8.70 4.72
C LEU A 46 -7.93 8.03 4.01
N TRP A 47 -7.21 7.17 4.72
CA TRP A 47 -6.14 6.36 4.14
C TRP A 47 -6.65 5.03 3.54
N GLY A 48 -7.58 4.36 4.21
CA GLY A 48 -8.00 3.00 3.91
C GLY A 48 -8.69 2.86 2.56
N VAL A 49 -9.54 3.81 2.17
CA VAL A 49 -10.22 3.78 0.87
C VAL A 49 -9.20 3.87 -0.29
N PRO A 50 -8.28 4.85 -0.33
CA PRO A 50 -7.21 4.84 -1.32
C PRO A 50 -6.25 3.65 -1.24
N ALA A 51 -5.99 3.12 -0.03
CA ALA A 51 -5.18 1.92 0.16
C ALA A 51 -5.81 0.68 -0.49
N LEU A 52 -7.13 0.51 -0.38
CA LEU A 52 -7.85 -0.57 -1.06
C LEU A 52 -7.71 -0.48 -2.59
N ILE A 53 -7.82 0.73 -3.16
CA ILE A 53 -7.60 0.95 -4.60
C ILE A 53 -6.18 0.51 -5.00
N SER A 54 -5.19 0.88 -4.19
CA SER A 54 -3.78 0.51 -4.40
C SER A 54 -3.55 -1.01 -4.35
N ILE A 55 -4.11 -1.68 -3.35
CA ILE A 55 -4.01 -3.13 -3.14
C ILE A 55 -4.65 -3.89 -4.30
N LEU A 56 -5.86 -3.50 -4.72
CA LEU A 56 -6.56 -4.12 -5.85
C LEU A 56 -5.79 -3.92 -7.15
N SER A 57 -5.31 -2.70 -7.41
CA SER A 57 -4.52 -2.39 -8.59
C SER A 57 -3.24 -3.21 -8.65
N SER A 58 -2.53 -3.32 -7.53
CA SER A 58 -1.32 -4.13 -7.40
C SER A 58 -1.60 -5.61 -7.64
N TYR A 59 -2.70 -6.16 -7.12
CA TYR A 59 -3.11 -7.54 -7.38
C TYR A 59 -3.27 -7.83 -8.88
N PHE A 60 -3.95 -6.96 -9.61
CA PHE A 60 -4.12 -7.12 -11.07
C PHE A 60 -2.78 -7.02 -11.82
N ILE A 61 -1.90 -6.11 -11.41
CA ILE A 61 -0.55 -5.96 -11.99
C ILE A 61 0.29 -7.23 -11.76
N ILE A 62 0.29 -7.77 -10.55
CA ILE A 62 1.01 -9.00 -10.20
C ILE A 62 0.51 -10.16 -11.07
N ARG A 63 -0.81 -10.37 -11.14
CA ARG A 63 -1.41 -11.44 -11.94
C ARG A 63 -1.01 -11.33 -13.41
N LYS A 64 -1.08 -10.12 -13.98
CA LYS A 64 -0.69 -9.86 -15.37
C LYS A 64 0.80 -10.08 -15.61
N ASN A 65 1.67 -9.65 -14.70
CA ASN A 65 3.13 -9.85 -14.83
C ASN A 65 3.53 -11.33 -14.75
N ILE A 66 2.87 -12.11 -13.89
CA ILE A 66 3.11 -13.56 -13.78
C ILE A 66 2.64 -14.28 -15.04
N LEU A 67 1.44 -13.98 -15.54
CA LEU A 67 0.88 -14.63 -16.74
C LEU A 67 1.68 -14.32 -18.02
N ASN A 68 2.14 -13.08 -18.18
CA ASN A 68 2.84 -12.63 -19.38
C ASN A 68 4.37 -12.71 -19.26
N ASN A 69 4.88 -13.30 -18.18
CA ASN A 69 6.30 -13.40 -17.84
C ASN A 69 7.11 -12.10 -18.03
N LEU A 70 6.52 -10.96 -17.63
CA LEU A 70 7.15 -9.64 -17.78
C LEU A 70 8.42 -9.51 -16.92
N SER A 71 9.32 -8.60 -17.31
CA SER A 71 10.56 -8.34 -16.55
C SER A 71 10.25 -7.84 -15.14
N ARG A 72 11.15 -8.16 -14.20
CA ARG A 72 11.02 -7.80 -12.79
C ARG A 72 10.92 -6.29 -12.60
N GLU A 73 11.79 -5.53 -13.26
CA GLU A 73 11.85 -4.06 -13.19
C GLU A 73 10.53 -3.41 -13.61
N HIS A 74 9.97 -3.85 -14.74
CA HIS A 74 8.71 -3.34 -15.25
C HIS A 74 7.54 -3.62 -14.30
N GLY A 75 7.57 -4.79 -13.65
CA GLY A 75 6.57 -5.16 -12.67
C GLY A 75 6.64 -4.32 -11.40
N ILE A 76 7.85 -4.09 -10.88
CA ILE A 76 8.07 -3.23 -9.71
C ILE A 76 7.62 -1.80 -10.01
N LEU A 77 8.01 -1.23 -11.16
CA LEU A 77 7.63 0.14 -11.53
C LEU A 77 6.10 0.33 -11.55
N ARG A 78 5.37 -0.63 -12.13
CA ARG A 78 3.91 -0.58 -12.15
C ARG A 78 3.28 -0.69 -10.76
N ILE A 79 3.82 -1.55 -9.90
CA ILE A 79 3.39 -1.67 -8.51
C ILE A 79 3.63 -0.35 -7.76
N THR A 80 4.79 0.29 -7.97
CA THR A 80 5.09 1.61 -7.39
C THR A 80 4.06 2.66 -7.79
N ILE A 81 3.68 2.73 -9.07
CA ILE A 81 2.64 3.66 -9.52
C ILE A 81 1.29 3.34 -8.88
N ALA A 82 0.97 2.05 -8.69
CA ALA A 82 -0.25 1.63 -8.01
C ALA A 82 -0.31 2.04 -6.53
N HIS A 83 0.79 2.45 -5.91
CA HIS A 83 0.82 2.99 -4.53
C HIS A 83 0.50 4.49 -4.44
N VAL A 84 0.40 5.20 -5.56
CA VAL A 84 0.10 6.66 -5.53
C VAL A 84 -1.20 6.97 -4.78
N PRO A 85 -2.33 6.25 -4.98
CA PRO A 85 -3.54 6.51 -4.22
C PRO A 85 -3.35 6.36 -2.72
N SER A 86 -2.69 5.29 -2.26
CA SER A 86 -2.49 5.05 -0.83
C SER A 86 -1.57 6.08 -0.17
N LEU A 87 -0.56 6.56 -0.91
CA LEU A 87 0.30 7.66 -0.47
C LEU A 87 -0.50 8.98 -0.33
N LEU A 88 -1.37 9.31 -1.29
CA LEU A 88 -2.22 10.49 -1.19
C LEU A 88 -3.19 10.39 -0.01
N GLY A 89 -3.80 9.22 0.19
CA GLY A 89 -4.65 8.96 1.37
C GLY A 89 -3.90 9.11 2.68
N LEU A 90 -2.63 8.67 2.73
CA LEU A 90 -1.77 8.85 3.90
C LEU A 90 -1.51 10.33 4.20
N ILE A 91 -1.18 11.12 3.16
CA ILE A 91 -0.94 12.57 3.31
C ILE A 91 -2.20 13.26 3.85
N VAL A 92 -3.39 12.93 3.33
CA VAL A 92 -4.65 13.49 3.80
C VAL A 92 -4.92 13.10 5.26
N ALA A 93 -4.68 11.85 5.64
CA ALA A 93 -4.80 11.41 7.03
C ALA A 93 -3.83 12.17 7.96
N PHE A 94 -2.60 12.43 7.51
CA PHE A 94 -1.64 13.24 8.26
C PHE A 94 -2.12 14.69 8.44
N ILE A 95 -2.63 15.31 7.37
CA ILE A 95 -3.20 16.67 7.47
C ILE A 95 -4.35 16.71 8.48
N TYR A 96 -5.21 15.68 8.48
CA TYR A 96 -6.31 15.58 9.44
C TYR A 96 -5.84 15.41 10.89
N LEU A 97 -4.80 14.62 11.13
CA LEU A 97 -4.29 14.37 12.48
C LEU A 97 -3.54 15.58 13.09
N PHE A 98 -2.84 16.37 12.27
CA PHE A 98 -1.90 17.37 12.77
C PHE A 98 -2.29 18.83 12.50
N VAL A 99 -3.19 19.09 11.54
CA VAL A 99 -3.49 20.46 11.06
C VAL A 99 -4.94 20.82 11.30
N LEU A 100 -5.86 19.93 10.91
CA LEU A 100 -7.30 20.12 11.11
C LEU A 100 -7.68 19.76 12.53
#